data_AF-A0A5F2BH17-F1
#
_entry.id   AF-A0A5F2BH17-F1
#
_cell.length_a   1.000
_cell.length_b   1.000
_cell.length_c   1.000
_cell.angle_alpha   90.00
_cell.angle_beta   90.00
_cell.angle_gamma   90.00
#
_symmetry.space_group_name_H-M   'P 1'
#
loop_
_entity.id
_entity.type
_entity.pdbx_description
1 polymer ?
#
loop_
_entity_poly.entity_id
_entity_poly.type
_entity_poly.pdbx_seq_one_letter_code
_entity_poly.pdbx_strand_id
1 'polypeptide(L)'
;MRNVILCSFIVFLLVNCRSIGNTQEVSGSEPTRSFGCSKFKGSEWFRCLEKLHERWEKIESSSAEITVLSESREGEYIRKKKRICWTEVFCHTYDQVVYSPSFLQRVKRLVEIAVPSFTIGILIGLFL
;
A
#
# COMPACT_ATOMS: atom_id res chain seq x y z
N MET A 1 42.11 9.99 -9.18
CA MET A 1 40.73 10.53 -9.24
C MET A 1 39.68 9.49 -9.60
N ARG A 2 39.87 8.68 -10.66
CA ARG A 2 38.93 7.61 -11.07
C ARG A 2 38.53 6.62 -9.96
N ASN A 3 39.47 6.12 -9.17
CA ASN A 3 39.21 5.14 -8.11
C ASN A 3 38.46 5.74 -6.90
N VAL A 4 38.59 7.05 -6.65
CA VAL A 4 37.88 7.76 -5.57
C VAL A 4 36.41 7.96 -5.95
N ILE A 5 36.16 8.30 -7.22
CA ILE A 5 34.81 8.41 -7.78
C ILE A 5 34.12 7.04 -7.75
N LEU A 6 34.85 5.95 -8.07
CA LEU A 6 34.33 4.58 -8.03
C LEU A 6 33.97 4.12 -6.60
N CYS A 7 34.81 4.42 -5.60
CA CYS A 7 34.48 4.11 -4.20
C CYS A 7 33.26 4.92 -3.72
N SER A 8 33.18 6.21 -4.06
CA SER A 8 31.99 7.03 -3.75
C SER A 8 30.73 6.47 -4.41
N PHE A 9 30.85 5.92 -5.62
CA PHE A 9 29.77 5.32 -6.39
C PHE A 9 29.25 4.03 -5.74
N ILE A 10 30.15 3.16 -5.30
CA ILE A 10 29.79 1.91 -4.60
C ILE A 10 29.10 2.22 -3.27
N VAL A 11 29.60 3.20 -2.51
CA VAL A 11 28.96 3.62 -1.25
C VAL A 11 27.57 4.21 -1.50
N PHE A 12 27.41 5.05 -2.52
CA PHE A 12 26.11 5.64 -2.87
C PHE A 12 25.09 4.57 -3.31
N LEU A 13 25.52 3.58 -4.10
CA LEU A 13 24.68 2.44 -4.48
C LEU A 13 24.33 1.57 -3.27
N LEU A 14 25.27 1.26 -2.38
CA LEU A 14 25.00 0.44 -1.19
C LEU A 14 24.02 1.10 -0.21
N VAL A 15 24.06 2.43 -0.09
CA VAL A 15 23.15 3.18 0.80
C VAL A 15 21.74 3.32 0.20
N ASN A 16 21.61 3.48 -1.13
CA ASN A 16 20.31 3.65 -1.79
C ASN A 16 19.66 2.33 -2.27
N CYS A 17 20.41 1.25 -2.44
CA CYS A 17 19.87 -0.05 -2.88
C CYS A 17 19.22 -0.87 -1.75
N ARG A 18 19.21 -0.41 -0.50
CA ARG A 18 18.62 -1.17 0.61
C ARG A 18 17.09 -1.33 0.55
N SER A 19 16.41 -0.71 -0.43
CA SER A 19 14.94 -0.80 -0.59
C SER A 19 14.46 -1.38 -1.93
N ILE A 20 15.32 -1.91 -2.81
CA ILE A 20 14.86 -2.68 -3.98
C ILE A 20 14.62 -4.13 -3.52
N GLY A 21 13.67 -4.29 -2.61
CA GLY A 21 13.05 -5.56 -2.32
C GLY A 21 12.04 -5.85 -3.42
N ASN A 22 12.45 -6.64 -4.40
CA ASN A 22 11.69 -7.21 -5.51
C ASN A 22 10.17 -7.21 -5.27
N THR A 23 9.51 -6.10 -5.62
CA THR A 23 8.06 -5.99 -5.60
C THR A 23 7.65 -6.24 -7.04
N GLN A 24 7.51 -7.50 -7.42
CA GLN A 24 6.64 -7.81 -8.53
C GLN A 24 5.26 -7.26 -8.13
N GLU A 25 4.91 -6.10 -8.67
CA GLU A 25 3.55 -5.62 -8.71
C GLU A 25 2.74 -6.69 -9.46
N VAL A 26 2.12 -7.59 -8.70
CA VAL A 26 1.06 -8.45 -9.23
C VAL A 26 -0.14 -7.53 -9.47
N SER A 27 -0.06 -6.79 -10.58
CA SER A 27 -1.19 -6.13 -11.17
C SER A 27 -2.15 -7.22 -11.67
N GLY A 28 -3.29 -7.34 -11.01
CA GLY A 28 -4.45 -7.96 -11.66
C GLY A 28 -4.85 -9.38 -11.25
N SER A 29 -4.82 -9.74 -9.96
CA SER A 29 -5.77 -10.78 -9.51
C SER A 29 -6.69 -10.21 -8.44
N GLU A 30 -7.99 -10.22 -8.71
CA GLU A 30 -8.98 -9.99 -7.67
C GLU A 30 -8.79 -11.04 -6.57
N PRO A 31 -9.01 -10.68 -5.29
CA PRO A 31 -9.06 -11.68 -4.24
C PRO A 31 -10.12 -12.73 -4.57
N THR A 32 -9.66 -13.93 -4.89
CA THR A 32 -10.49 -15.11 -5.11
C THR A 32 -10.55 -15.89 -3.82
N ARG A 33 -11.64 -16.62 -3.59
CA ARG A 33 -11.84 -17.42 -2.37
C ARG A 33 -10.69 -18.42 -2.10
N SER A 34 -9.96 -18.83 -3.14
CA SER A 34 -8.82 -19.75 -3.08
C SER A 34 -7.49 -19.09 -2.72
N PHE A 35 -7.34 -17.79 -2.98
CA PHE A 35 -6.16 -17.00 -2.67
C PHE A 35 -6.60 -15.76 -1.90
N GLY A 36 -6.60 -15.86 -0.56
CA GLY A 36 -6.83 -14.70 0.31
C GLY A 36 -5.76 -13.62 0.12
N CYS A 37 -5.77 -12.59 0.97
CA CYS A 37 -4.86 -11.45 0.79
C CYS A 37 -3.38 -11.73 1.08
N SER A 38 -3.02 -12.91 1.58
CA SER A 38 -1.64 -13.27 1.97
C SER A 38 -0.61 -13.20 0.84
N LYS A 39 -1.03 -13.24 -0.43
CA LYS A 39 -0.15 -13.11 -1.59
C LYS A 39 0.25 -11.66 -1.90
N PHE A 40 -0.48 -10.68 -1.39
CA PHE A 40 -0.22 -9.27 -1.64
C PHE A 40 0.66 -8.69 -0.52
N LYS A 41 1.49 -7.70 -0.85
CA LYS A 41 2.36 -6.99 0.10
C LYS A 41 2.08 -5.49 0.05
N GLY A 42 2.35 -4.80 1.15
CA GLY A 42 2.21 -3.35 1.24
C GLY A 42 0.79 -2.87 0.94
N SER A 43 0.65 -1.80 0.15
CA SER A 43 -0.65 -1.20 -0.19
C SER A 43 -1.63 -2.15 -0.89
N GLU A 44 -1.13 -3.11 -1.65
CA GLU A 44 -1.96 -4.09 -2.36
C GLU A 44 -2.64 -5.08 -1.40
N TRP A 45 -2.00 -5.39 -0.27
CA TRP A 45 -2.61 -6.21 0.77
C TRP A 45 -3.82 -5.53 1.40
N PHE A 46 -3.70 -4.24 1.71
CA PHE A 46 -4.79 -3.45 2.25
C PHE A 46 -5.93 -3.29 1.23
N ARG A 47 -5.61 -3.01 -0.03
CA ARG A 47 -6.60 -2.93 -1.11
C ARG A 47 -7.36 -4.24 -1.30
N CYS A 48 -6.66 -5.37 -1.18
CA CYS A 48 -7.27 -6.69 -1.19
C CYS A 48 -8.24 -6.89 -0.02
N LEU A 49 -7.82 -6.52 1.20
CA LEU A 49 -8.67 -6.62 2.39
C LEU A 49 -9.90 -5.72 2.32
N GLU A 50 -9.74 -4.53 1.77
CA GLU A 50 -10.83 -3.58 1.56
C GLU A 50 -11.90 -4.17 0.65
N LYS A 51 -11.50 -4.73 -0.51
CA LYS A 51 -12.42 -5.43 -1.42
C LYS A 51 -13.09 -6.65 -0.80
N LEU A 52 -12.36 -7.42 0.02
CA LEU A 52 -12.95 -8.54 0.76
C LEU A 52 -13.99 -8.05 1.77
N HIS A 53 -13.69 -6.99 2.51
CA HIS A 53 -14.64 -6.38 3.45
C HIS A 53 -15.86 -5.84 2.71
N GLU A 54 -15.71 -5.15 1.59
CA GLU A 54 -16.85 -4.67 0.79
C GLU A 54 -17.75 -5.84 0.31
N ARG A 55 -17.14 -6.95 -0.10
CA ARG A 55 -17.90 -8.14 -0.52
C ARG A 55 -18.61 -8.80 0.66
N TRP A 56 -17.94 -8.93 1.80
CA TRP A 56 -18.54 -9.45 3.04
C TRP A 56 -19.67 -8.55 3.51
N GLU A 57 -19.43 -7.24 3.59
CA GLU A 57 -20.41 -6.21 3.92
C GLU A 57 -21.62 -6.33 2.99
N LYS A 58 -21.45 -6.46 1.66
CA LYS A 58 -22.59 -6.68 0.74
C LYS A 58 -23.37 -7.97 0.98
N ILE A 59 -22.71 -9.07 1.36
CA ILE A 59 -23.37 -10.36 1.64
C ILE A 59 -24.11 -10.29 2.97
N GLU A 60 -23.43 -9.82 4.01
CA GLU A 60 -23.94 -9.71 5.36
C GLU A 60 -25.01 -8.62 5.50
N SER A 61 -24.84 -7.48 4.83
CA SER A 61 -25.71 -6.31 4.92
C SER A 61 -26.90 -6.32 3.96
N SER A 62 -27.20 -7.44 3.30
CA SER A 62 -28.34 -7.54 2.38
C SER A 62 -29.70 -7.17 3.03
N SER A 63 -29.74 -7.03 4.36
CA SER A 63 -30.83 -6.43 5.14
C SER A 63 -30.38 -5.58 6.34
N ALA A 64 -29.11 -5.17 6.43
CA ALA A 64 -28.55 -4.51 7.62
C ALA A 64 -28.19 -3.03 7.39
N GLU A 65 -28.41 -2.20 8.41
CA GLU A 65 -28.00 -0.80 8.42
C GLU A 65 -26.52 -0.68 8.85
N ILE A 66 -25.74 0.07 8.07
CA ILE A 66 -24.31 0.28 8.32
C ILE A 66 -24.09 1.72 8.77
N THR A 67 -23.54 1.88 9.97
CA THR A 67 -23.22 3.19 10.54
C THR A 67 -21.72 3.32 10.82
N VAL A 68 -21.13 4.46 10.45
CA VAL A 68 -19.74 4.78 10.78
C VAL A 68 -19.72 5.44 12.16
N LEU A 69 -19.15 4.76 13.15
CA LEU A 69 -19.07 5.26 14.53
C LEU A 69 -17.92 6.24 14.73
N SER A 70 -16.79 5.99 14.06
CA SER A 70 -15.61 6.86 14.15
C SER A 70 -14.71 6.67 12.94
N GLU A 71 -14.03 7.74 12.56
CA GLU A 71 -13.02 7.74 11.51
C GLU A 71 -11.78 8.48 12.00
N SER A 72 -10.63 7.84 11.91
CA SER A 72 -9.33 8.41 12.28
C SER A 72 -8.33 8.19 11.17
N ARG A 73 -7.45 9.17 10.94
CA ARG A 73 -6.38 9.10 9.95
C ARG A 73 -5.04 8.80 10.63
N GLU A 74 -4.43 7.70 10.21
CA GLU A 74 -3.12 7.22 10.68
C GLU A 74 -2.14 7.21 9.50
N GLY A 75 -1.57 8.38 9.18
CA GLY A 75 -0.58 8.52 8.10
C GLY A 75 -1.17 8.28 6.70
N GLU A 76 -0.80 7.16 6.06
CA GLU A 76 -1.32 6.75 4.74
C GLU A 76 -2.66 5.99 4.82
N TYR A 77 -3.14 5.72 6.04
CA TYR A 77 -4.27 4.86 6.29
C TYR A 77 -5.41 5.62 6.97
N ILE A 78 -6.63 5.19 6.69
CA ILE A 78 -7.84 5.64 7.39
C ILE A 78 -8.43 4.43 8.11
N ARG A 79 -8.56 4.55 9.42
CA ARG A 79 -9.19 3.54 10.27
C ARG A 79 -10.61 3.97 10.56
N LYS A 80 -11.58 3.17 10.12
CA LYS A 80 -13.01 3.40 10.31
C LYS A 80 -13.55 2.33 11.24
N LYS A 81 -14.22 2.73 12.30
CA LYS A 81 -15.01 1.80 13.14
C LYS A 81 -16.44 1.86 12.65
N LYS A 82 -16.92 0.74 12.12
CA LYS A 82 -18.27 0.60 11.59
C LYS A 82 -19.10 -0.30 12.49
N ARG A 83 -20.41 -0.09 12.47
CA ARG A 83 -21.41 -0.95 13.11
C ARG A 83 -22.43 -1.38 12.05
N ILE A 84 -22.66 -2.68 11.97
CA ILE A 84 -23.69 -3.29 11.13
C ILE A 84 -24.80 -3.77 12.05
N CYS A 85 -26.03 -3.34 11.82
CA CYS A 85 -27.20 -3.77 12.60
C CYS A 85 -28.23 -4.41 11.67
N TRP A 86 -28.58 -5.67 11.93
CA TRP A 86 -29.67 -6.35 11.20
C TRP A 86 -31.03 -6.10 11.85
N THR A 87 -31.02 -5.86 13.16
CA THR A 87 -32.17 -5.47 13.98
C THR A 87 -31.69 -4.51 15.08
N GLU A 88 -32.60 -3.87 15.80
CA GLU A 88 -32.25 -2.91 16.88
C GLU A 88 -31.42 -3.54 18.01
N VAL A 89 -31.49 -4.87 18.16
CA VAL A 89 -30.78 -5.64 19.20
C VAL A 89 -29.59 -6.45 18.67
N PHE A 90 -29.52 -6.70 17.36
CA PHE A 90 -28.45 -7.48 16.76
C PHE A 90 -27.54 -6.59 15.91
N CYS A 91 -26.48 -6.10 16.56
CA CYS A 91 -25.46 -5.28 15.94
C CYS A 91 -24.06 -5.87 16.13
N HIS A 92 -23.24 -5.81 15.10
CA HIS A 92 -21.83 -6.17 15.12
C HIS A 92 -20.97 -4.95 14.82
N THR A 93 -19.89 -4.75 15.57
CA THR A 93 -18.92 -3.67 15.32
C THR A 93 -17.62 -4.23 14.81
N TYR A 94 -17.05 -3.63 13.77
CA TYR A 94 -15.78 -4.03 13.20
C TYR A 94 -14.94 -2.81 12.81
N ASP A 95 -13.62 -3.02 12.80
CA ASP A 95 -12.65 -2.02 12.37
C ASP A 95 -12.25 -2.31 10.91
N GLN A 96 -12.42 -1.32 10.04
CA GLN A 96 -11.97 -1.35 8.66
C GLN A 96 -10.76 -0.42 8.50
N VAL A 97 -9.69 -0.92 7.88
CA VAL A 97 -8.51 -0.12 7.52
C VAL A 97 -8.48 0.06 6.01
N VAL A 98 -8.55 1.32 5.57
CA VAL A 98 -8.55 1.71 4.16
C VAL A 98 -7.23 2.38 3.81
N TYR A 99 -6.63 1.96 2.70
CA TYR A 99 -5.44 2.63 2.18
C TYR A 99 -5.82 3.89 1.42
N SER A 100 -5.48 5.06 1.97
CA SER A 100 -5.82 6.35 1.38
C SER A 100 -4.66 7.35 1.54
N PRO A 101 -3.56 7.14 0.78
CA PRO A 101 -2.40 8.00 0.86
C PRO A 101 -2.73 9.40 0.33
N SER A 102 -2.26 10.41 1.04
CA SER A 102 -2.34 11.81 0.63
C SER A 102 -1.52 12.08 -0.64
N PHE A 103 -1.84 13.16 -1.34
CA PHE A 103 -1.12 13.58 -2.54
C PHE A 103 0.40 13.71 -2.30
N LEU A 104 0.79 14.34 -1.18
CA LEU A 104 2.19 14.51 -0.83
C LEU A 104 2.91 13.18 -0.56
N GLN A 105 2.24 12.22 0.07
CA GLN A 105 2.81 10.88 0.28
C GLN A 105 3.02 10.13 -1.05
N ARG A 106 2.08 10.26 -2.00
CA ARG A 106 2.25 9.68 -3.34
C ARG A 106 3.42 10.31 -4.08
N VAL A 107 3.52 11.65 -4.08
CA VAL A 107 4.63 12.38 -4.70
C VAL A 107 5.96 12.00 -4.06
N LYS A 108 6.02 11.93 -2.72
CA LYS A 108 7.22 11.51 -2.01
C LYS A 108 7.69 10.13 -2.45
N ARG A 109 6.80 9.13 -2.51
CA ARG A 109 7.14 7.78 -2.99
C ARG A 109 7.66 7.81 -4.44
N LEU A 110 7.04 8.59 -5.31
CA LEU A 110 7.50 8.74 -6.69
C LEU A 110 8.90 9.36 -6.77
N VAL A 111 9.17 10.40 -5.98
CA VAL A 111 10.48 11.05 -5.91
C VAL A 111 11.55 10.10 -5.35
N GLU A 112 11.22 9.33 -4.31
CA GLU A 112 12.11 8.32 -3.73
C GLU A 112 12.53 7.24 -4.74
N ILE A 113 11.68 6.93 -5.72
CA ILE A 113 12.00 5.99 -6.80
C ILE A 113 12.71 6.69 -7.96
N ALA A 114 12.22 7.86 -8.38
CA ALA A 114 12.69 8.55 -9.57
C ALA A 114 14.09 9.13 -9.40
N VAL A 115 14.43 9.69 -8.23
CA VAL A 115 15.74 10.29 -7.97
C VAL A 115 16.88 9.28 -8.12
N PRO A 116 16.89 8.12 -7.43
CA PRO A 116 17.95 7.13 -7.61
C PRO A 116 17.98 6.58 -9.04
N SER A 117 16.82 6.31 -9.66
CA SER A 117 16.76 5.84 -11.05
C SER A 117 17.40 6.83 -12.03
N PHE A 118 17.09 8.12 -11.89
CA PHE A 118 17.66 9.19 -12.72
C PHE A 118 19.17 9.34 -12.50
N THR A 119 19.63 9.29 -11.25
CA THR A 119 21.08 9.35 -10.95
C THR A 119 21.83 8.18 -11.57
N ILE A 120 21.30 6.96 -11.48
CA ILE A 120 21.89 5.77 -12.12
C ILE A 120 21.94 5.95 -13.64
N GLY A 121 20.85 6.43 -14.26
CA GLY A 121 20.79 6.67 -15.70
C GLY A 121 21.82 7.68 -16.19
N ILE A 122 21.96 8.82 -15.50
CA ILE A 122 22.99 9.82 -15.82
C ILE A 122 24.38 9.21 -15.70
N LEU A 123 24.63 8.47 -14.62
CA LEU A 123 25.95 7.94 -14.35
C LEU A 123 26.35 6.89 -15.39
N ILE A 124 25.46 5.97 -15.77
CA ILE A 124 25.70 5.01 -16.85
C ILE A 124 25.96 5.75 -18.18
N GLY A 125 25.16 6.77 -18.50
CA GLY A 125 25.32 7.54 -19.74
C GLY A 125 26.59 8.39 -19.81
N LEU A 126 27.21 8.72 -18.67
CA LEU A 126 28.50 9.42 -18.61
C LEU A 126 29.71 8.47 -18.65
N PHE A 127 29.52 7.18 -18.35
CA PHE A 127 30.59 6.16 -18.35
C PHE A 127 30.66 5.34 -19.66
N LEU A 128 29.62 5.41 -20.51
CA LEU A 128 29.57 4.85 -21.86
C LEU A 128 30.07 5.88 -22.89
#